data_AF-A0A380EGE3-F1
#
_entry.id   AF-A0A380EGE3-F1
#
_cell.length_a   1.000
_cell.length_b   1.000
_cell.length_c   1.000
_cell.angle_alpha   90.00
_cell.angle_beta   90.00
_cell.angle_gamma   90.00
#
_symmetry.space_group_name_H-M   'P 1'
#
loop_
_entity.id
_entity.type
_entity.pdbx_description
1 polymer ?
#
loop_
_entity_poly.entity_id
_entity_poly.type
_entity_poly.pdbx_seq_one_letter_code
_entity_poly.pdbx_strand_id
1 'polypeptide(L)'
;MMAEPNFWDNQTKAQDIIDKNNALKAIVNGYKTLQAEVDDMDATWDLLQEEFDEEMKEDLEQEVINFKAKVDEYELQLLLDGPHDANNAILELHPGAGGTESQDWANMLFRMYQRYCEKKGFKVETVDYLPGDEAGIKSVTCSSKGIMLMVI
;
A
#
# COMPACT_ATOMS: atom_id res chain seq x y z
N MET A 1 -29.76 0.72 -5.25
CA MET A 1 -28.88 0.18 -4.18
C MET A 1 -28.63 1.19 -3.06
N MET A 2 -27.68 2.15 -3.14
CA MET A 2 -27.49 3.12 -2.02
C MET A 2 -28.59 4.20 -1.90
N ALA A 3 -29.34 4.43 -2.98
CA ALA A 3 -30.47 5.37 -3.02
C ALA A 3 -31.81 4.73 -2.61
N GLU A 4 -31.82 3.47 -2.19
CA GLU A 4 -33.05 2.81 -1.77
C GLU A 4 -33.44 3.23 -0.34
N PRO A 5 -34.74 3.45 -0.07
CA PRO A 5 -35.21 3.98 1.22
C PRO A 5 -34.76 3.16 2.44
N ASN A 6 -34.68 1.83 2.27
CA ASN A 6 -34.38 0.88 3.35
C ASN A 6 -32.89 0.53 3.45
N PHE A 7 -32.02 1.15 2.64
CA PHE A 7 -30.59 0.85 2.62
C PHE A 7 -29.92 1.14 3.98
N TRP A 8 -30.41 2.17 4.68
CA TRP A 8 -29.87 2.61 5.97
C TRP A 8 -30.47 1.87 7.18
N ASP A 9 -31.49 1.02 6.98
CA ASP A 9 -32.15 0.29 8.07
C ASP A 9 -31.21 -0.73 8.73
N ASN A 10 -30.20 -1.20 8.01
CA ASN A 10 -29.17 -2.08 8.53
C ASN A 10 -27.78 -1.45 8.36
N GLN A 11 -27.34 -0.74 9.39
CA GLN A 11 -26.09 0.02 9.39
C GLN A 11 -24.86 -0.85 9.07
N THR A 12 -24.82 -2.10 9.56
CA THR A 12 -23.72 -3.04 9.27
C THR A 12 -23.67 -3.43 7.80
N LYS A 13 -24.82 -3.75 7.19
CA LYS A 13 -24.88 -4.09 5.76
C LYS A 13 -24.62 -2.87 4.86
N ALA A 14 -25.09 -1.70 5.27
CA ALA A 14 -24.82 -0.45 4.55
C ALA A 14 -23.30 -0.17 4.51
N GLN A 15 -22.62 -0.32 5.65
CA GLN A 15 -21.18 -0.12 5.75
C GLN A 15 -20.39 -1.10 4.86
N ASP A 16 -20.70 -2.40 4.91
CA ASP A 16 -20.04 -3.41 4.07
C ASP A 16 -20.20 -3.12 2.56
N ILE A 17 -21.39 -2.67 2.13
CA ILE A 17 -21.63 -2.31 0.73
C ILE A 17 -20.87 -1.03 0.35
N ILE A 18 -20.78 -0.05 1.24
CA ILE A 18 -20.02 1.18 1.02
C ILE A 18 -18.52 0.86 0.89
N ASP A 19 -17.98 0.03 1.78
CA ASP A 19 -16.57 -0.34 1.78
C ASP A 19 -16.20 -1.09 0.49
N LYS A 20 -17.02 -2.05 0.07
CA LYS A 20 -16.87 -2.75 -1.22
C LYS A 20 -16.96 -1.81 -2.41
N ASN A 21 -17.90 -0.86 -2.39
CA ASN A 21 -18.04 0.12 -3.47
C ASN A 21 -16.82 1.05 -3.55
N ASN A 22 -16.30 1.48 -2.42
CA ASN A 22 -15.12 2.33 -2.35
C ASN A 22 -13.87 1.59 -2.85
N ALA A 23 -13.70 0.32 -2.48
CA ALA A 23 -12.62 -0.52 -3.00
C ALA A 23 -12.68 -0.65 -4.53
N LEU A 24 -13.85 -0.97 -5.09
CA LEU A 24 -14.04 -1.06 -6.54
C LEU A 24 -13.82 0.29 -7.24
N LYS A 25 -14.28 1.39 -6.63
CA LYS A 25 -14.02 2.74 -7.16
C LYS A 25 -12.53 3.07 -7.17
N ALA A 26 -11.78 2.67 -6.14
CA ALA A 26 -10.34 2.90 -6.09
C ALA A 26 -9.64 2.20 -7.27
N ILE A 27 -10.00 0.94 -7.56
CA ILE A 27 -9.48 0.19 -8.71
C ILE A 27 -9.82 0.91 -10.02
N VAL A 28 -11.10 1.23 -10.24
CA VAL A 28 -11.56 1.88 -11.49
C VAL A 28 -10.92 3.25 -11.68
N ASN A 29 -10.80 4.04 -10.62
CA ASN A 29 -10.19 5.36 -10.70
C ASN A 29 -8.68 5.25 -10.93
N GLY A 30 -7.99 4.30 -10.29
CA GLY A 30 -6.57 4.02 -10.53
C GLY A 30 -6.30 3.70 -12.00
N TYR A 31 -7.09 2.81 -12.60
CA TYR A 31 -7.01 2.51 -14.03
C TYR A 31 -7.24 3.75 -14.90
N LYS A 32 -8.27 4.56 -14.61
CA LYS A 32 -8.56 5.78 -15.38
C LYS A 32 -7.44 6.81 -15.30
N THR A 33 -6.80 6.95 -14.14
CA THR A 33 -5.65 7.83 -13.97
C THR A 33 -4.48 7.35 -14.81
N LEU A 34 -4.15 6.05 -14.76
CA LEU A 34 -3.07 5.50 -15.58
C LEU A 34 -3.36 5.65 -17.08
N GLN A 35 -4.61 5.44 -17.50
CA GLN A 35 -5.00 5.64 -18.91
C GLN A 35 -4.83 7.09 -19.35
N ALA A 36 -5.24 8.07 -18.52
CA ALA A 36 -5.07 9.48 -18.84
C ALA A 36 -3.58 9.86 -18.97
N GLU A 37 -2.71 9.32 -18.11
CA GLU A 37 -1.26 9.56 -18.23
C GLU A 37 -0.68 8.96 -19.52
N VAL A 38 -1.18 7.81 -19.98
CA VAL A 38 -0.80 7.25 -21.29
C VAL A 38 -1.25 8.16 -22.43
N ASP A 39 -2.51 8.62 -22.39
CA ASP A 39 -3.05 9.50 -23.42
C ASP A 39 -2.24 10.82 -23.52
N ASP A 40 -1.79 11.36 -22.38
CA ASP A 40 -0.93 12.56 -22.31
C ASP A 40 0.49 12.29 -22.86
N MET A 41 1.09 11.14 -22.54
CA MET A 41 2.39 10.72 -23.08
C MET A 41 2.32 10.45 -24.59
N ASP A 42 1.24 9.86 -25.09
CA ASP A 42 1.01 9.64 -26.52
C ASP A 42 0.87 10.98 -27.27
N ALA A 43 0.14 11.94 -26.71
CA ALA A 43 0.05 13.29 -27.28
C ALA A 43 1.43 13.99 -27.33
N THR A 44 2.24 13.83 -26.29
CA THR A 44 3.62 14.34 -26.22
C THR A 44 4.50 13.67 -27.28
N TRP A 45 4.36 12.36 -27.46
CA TRP A 45 5.06 11.61 -28.50
C TRP A 45 4.69 12.08 -29.92
N ASP A 46 3.40 12.30 -30.19
CA ASP A 46 2.93 12.80 -31.49
C ASP A 46 3.53 14.17 -31.82
N LEU A 47 3.61 15.08 -30.84
CA LEU A 47 4.28 16.38 -31.01
C LEU A 47 5.76 16.23 -31.34
N LEU A 48 6.47 15.32 -30.68
CA LEU A 48 7.89 15.02 -30.96
C LEU A 48 8.11 14.43 -32.36
N GLN A 49 7.13 13.70 -32.91
CA GLN A 49 7.19 13.18 -34.28
C GLN A 49 7.01 14.29 -35.32
N GLU A 50 6.22 15.32 -35.01
CA GLU A 50 6.01 16.48 -35.87
C GLU A 50 7.20 17.44 -35.81
N GLU A 51 7.69 17.75 -34.61
CA GLU A 51 8.82 18.64 -34.35
C GLU A 51 9.70 18.07 -33.24
N PHE A 52 10.92 17.67 -33.60
CA PHE A 52 11.85 17.09 -32.64
C PHE A 52 12.43 18.14 -31.70
N ASP A 53 12.26 17.91 -30.41
CA ASP A 53 12.86 18.66 -29.31
C ASP A 53 13.52 17.69 -28.32
N GLU A 54 14.81 17.88 -28.05
CA GLU A 54 15.58 16.96 -27.19
C GLU A 54 15.18 17.08 -25.71
N GLU A 55 14.85 18.29 -25.23
CA GLU A 55 14.43 18.51 -23.84
C GLU A 55 13.07 17.84 -23.58
N MET A 56 12.13 18.04 -24.51
CA MET A 56 10.81 17.39 -24.44
C MET A 56 10.89 15.86 -24.51
N LYS A 57 11.83 15.32 -25.30
CA LYS A 57 12.09 13.88 -25.37
C LYS A 57 12.68 13.34 -24.06
N GLU A 58 13.63 14.04 -23.44
CA GLU A 58 14.16 13.65 -22.11
C GLU A 58 13.07 13.65 -21.04
N ASP A 59 12.18 14.65 -21.06
CA ASP A 59 11.03 14.72 -20.15
C ASP A 59 10.08 13.52 -20.35
N LEU A 60 9.72 13.20 -21.60
CA LEU A 60 8.88 12.04 -21.92
C LEU A 60 9.53 10.72 -21.48
N GLU A 61 10.84 10.54 -21.69
CA GLU A 61 11.57 9.35 -21.21
C GLU A 61 11.47 9.21 -19.68
N GLN A 62 11.58 10.33 -18.96
CA GLN A 62 11.48 10.34 -17.50
C GLN A 62 10.04 10.08 -17.01
N GLU A 63 9.03 10.59 -17.73
CA GLU A 63 7.62 10.28 -17.48
C GLU A 63 7.33 8.79 -17.67
N VAL A 64 7.82 8.17 -18.75
CA VAL A 64 7.65 6.72 -19.00
C VAL A 64 8.29 5.88 -17.89
N ILE A 65 9.48 6.26 -17.40
CA ILE A 65 10.14 5.58 -16.28
C ILE A 65 9.29 5.67 -15.01
N ASN A 66 8.75 6.85 -14.71
CA ASN A 66 7.91 7.06 -13.53
C ASN A 66 6.57 6.33 -13.67
N PHE A 67 5.97 6.34 -14.86
CA PHE A 67 4.73 5.65 -15.17
C PHE A 67 4.85 4.15 -14.94
N LYS A 68 5.97 3.54 -15.36
CA LYS A 68 6.24 2.13 -15.08
C LYS A 68 6.15 1.79 -13.60
N ALA A 69 6.74 2.61 -12.74
CA ALA A 69 6.67 2.39 -11.29
C ALA A 69 5.22 2.50 -10.75
N LYS A 70 4.39 3.37 -11.33
CA LYS A 70 2.97 3.48 -10.97
C LYS A 70 2.17 2.26 -11.43
N VAL A 71 2.45 1.73 -12.63
CA VAL A 71 1.83 0.49 -13.13
C VAL A 71 2.19 -0.69 -12.22
N ASP A 72 3.47 -0.86 -11.86
CA ASP A 72 3.90 -1.93 -10.95
C ASP A 72 3.19 -1.83 -9.58
N GLU A 73 3.00 -0.62 -9.06
CA GLU A 73 2.25 -0.39 -7.82
C GLU A 73 0.75 -0.70 -7.97
N TYR A 74 0.15 -0.35 -9.11
CA TYR A 74 -1.25 -0.67 -9.41
C TYR A 74 -1.48 -2.18 -9.59
N GLU A 75 -0.58 -2.88 -10.27
CA GLU A 75 -0.61 -4.35 -10.38
C GLU A 75 -0.53 -5.01 -9.00
N LEU A 76 0.35 -4.50 -8.13
CA LEU A 76 0.43 -5.00 -6.75
C LEU A 76 -0.89 -4.83 -5.99
N GLN A 77 -1.58 -3.71 -6.19
CA GLN A 77 -2.92 -3.49 -5.60
C GLN A 77 -3.96 -4.46 -6.15
N LEU A 78 -3.88 -4.84 -7.42
CA LEU A 78 -4.79 -5.81 -8.02
C LEU A 78 -4.56 -7.24 -7.52
N LEU A 79 -3.33 -7.59 -7.16
CA LEU A 79 -3.01 -8.89 -6.56
C LEU A 79 -3.60 -9.08 -5.15
N LEU A 80 -4.07 -8.00 -4.52
CA LEU A 80 -4.62 -7.98 -3.16
C LEU A 80 -6.14 -8.16 -3.18
N ASP A 81 -6.63 -9.24 -3.80
CA ASP A 81 -8.05 -9.58 -3.94
C ASP A 81 -8.55 -10.61 -2.91
N GLY A 82 -7.72 -10.97 -1.93
CA GLY A 82 -8.04 -11.91 -0.87
C GLY A 82 -9.13 -11.40 0.07
N PRO A 83 -9.88 -12.32 0.72
CA PRO A 83 -11.00 -11.97 1.60
C PRO A 83 -10.58 -11.18 2.86
N HIS A 84 -9.28 -11.09 3.15
CA HIS A 84 -8.73 -10.42 4.31
C HIS A 84 -7.74 -9.30 3.97
N ASP A 85 -7.46 -9.04 2.69
CA ASP A 85 -6.44 -8.08 2.29
C ASP A 85 -6.85 -6.63 2.59
N ALA A 86 -8.16 -6.39 2.70
CA ALA A 86 -8.72 -5.11 3.14
C ALA A 86 -8.71 -4.92 4.67
N ASN A 87 -8.38 -5.95 5.45
CA ASN A 87 -8.34 -5.85 6.91
C ASN A 87 -7.05 -5.18 7.40
N ASN A 88 -7.11 -4.58 8.58
CA ASN A 88 -5.89 -4.14 9.27
C ASN A 88 -5.01 -5.36 9.56
N ALA A 89 -3.70 -5.20 9.40
CA ALA A 89 -2.75 -6.25 9.74
C ALA A 89 -2.28 -6.12 11.19
N ILE A 90 -2.14 -7.25 11.86
CA ILE A 90 -1.45 -7.35 13.15
C ILE A 90 -0.10 -8.03 12.88
N LEU A 91 0.98 -7.31 13.14
CA LEU A 91 2.34 -7.81 13.10
C LEU A 91 2.79 -8.15 14.52
N GLU A 92 3.10 -9.40 14.77
CA GLU A 92 3.69 -9.87 16.01
C GLU A 92 5.10 -10.39 15.75
N LEU A 93 6.08 -9.87 16.47
CA LEU A 93 7.47 -10.30 16.37
C LEU A 93 7.89 -10.96 17.69
N HIS A 94 8.32 -12.22 17.60
CA HIS A 94 8.96 -12.93 18.69
C HIS A 94 10.39 -13.30 18.28
N PRO A 95 11.41 -12.86 19.04
CA PRO A 95 12.76 -13.34 18.86
C PRO A 95 12.79 -14.86 19.09
N GLY A 96 13.38 -15.59 18.14
CA GLY A 96 13.58 -17.03 18.26
C GLY A 96 14.66 -17.40 19.29
N ALA A 97 15.19 -18.62 19.19
CA ALA A 97 16.30 -19.05 20.04
C ALA A 97 17.58 -18.25 19.74
N GLY A 98 18.23 -17.73 20.78
CA GLY A 98 19.52 -17.01 20.65
C GLY A 98 19.77 -15.88 21.66
N GLY A 99 18.88 -15.66 22.63
CA GLY A 99 19.11 -14.73 23.74
C GLY A 99 19.15 -13.27 23.29
N THR A 100 20.09 -12.49 23.82
CA THR A 100 20.19 -11.03 23.60
C THR A 100 20.38 -10.64 22.13
N GLU A 101 21.10 -11.45 21.34
CA GLU A 101 21.32 -11.18 19.90
C GLU A 101 20.04 -11.30 19.08
N SER A 102 19.22 -12.34 19.35
CA SER A 102 17.92 -12.50 18.70
C SER A 102 16.95 -11.39 19.08
N GLN A 103 17.03 -10.89 20.31
CA GLN A 103 16.23 -9.76 20.77
C GLN A 103 16.62 -8.47 20.04
N ASP A 104 17.91 -8.24 19.81
CA ASP A 104 18.36 -7.07 19.06
C ASP A 104 17.99 -7.15 17.57
N TRP A 105 18.09 -8.33 16.97
CA TRP A 105 17.61 -8.56 15.61
C TRP A 105 16.10 -8.32 15.46
N ALA A 106 15.29 -8.79 16.42
CA ALA A 106 13.86 -8.52 16.43
C ALA A 106 13.56 -7.00 16.51
N ASN A 107 14.36 -6.25 17.25
CA ASN A 107 14.26 -4.79 17.33
C ASN A 107 14.65 -4.12 16.00
N MET A 108 15.67 -4.62 15.31
CA MET A 108 16.02 -4.15 13.97
C MET A 108 14.89 -4.40 12.97
N LEU A 109 14.29 -5.60 12.98
CA LEU A 109 13.13 -5.93 12.15
C LEU A 109 11.92 -5.04 12.46
N PHE A 110 11.65 -4.80 13.74
CA PHE A 110 10.57 -3.91 14.15
C PHE A 110 10.74 -2.50 13.56
N ARG A 111 11.94 -1.92 13.68
CA ARG A 111 12.26 -0.61 13.08
C ARG A 111 12.16 -0.61 11.56
N MET A 112 12.54 -1.71 10.91
CA MET A 112 12.40 -1.86 9.46
C MET A 112 10.93 -1.79 9.04
N TYR A 113 10.05 -2.53 9.72
CA TYR A 113 8.62 -2.54 9.41
C TYR A 113 7.94 -1.20 9.72
N GLN A 114 8.32 -0.52 10.79
CA GLN A 114 7.84 0.84 11.06
C GLN A 114 8.16 1.80 9.91
N ARG A 115 9.42 1.81 9.46
CA ARG A 115 9.85 2.65 8.32
C ARG A 115 9.16 2.27 7.02
N TYR A 116 8.96 0.98 6.75
CA TYR A 116 8.22 0.51 5.58
C TYR A 116 6.77 1.04 5.59
N CYS A 117 6.09 0.89 6.73
CA CYS A 117 4.72 1.35 6.89
C CYS A 117 4.62 2.87 6.75
N GLU A 118 5.52 3.63 7.37
CA GLU A 118 5.59 5.09 7.24
C GLU A 118 5.81 5.51 5.77
N LYS A 119 6.72 4.85 5.05
CA LYS A 119 6.98 5.13 3.62
C LYS A 119 5.76 4.83 2.75
N LYS A 120 4.96 3.81 3.11
CA LYS A 120 3.69 3.47 2.44
C LYS A 120 2.50 4.28 2.94
N GLY A 121 2.70 5.22 3.87
CA GLY A 121 1.63 6.04 4.45
C GLY A 121 0.69 5.28 5.39
N PHE A 122 1.06 4.07 5.81
CA PHE A 122 0.26 3.27 6.74
C PHE A 122 0.44 3.76 8.17
N LYS A 123 -0.67 3.84 8.91
CA LYS A 123 -0.63 4.19 10.32
C LYS A 123 -0.27 2.94 11.14
N VAL A 124 0.88 2.98 11.81
CA VAL A 124 1.30 1.93 12.76
C VAL A 124 0.95 2.34 14.17
N GLU A 125 0.33 1.43 14.92
CA GLU A 125 0.03 1.56 16.33
C GLU A 125 0.65 0.37 17.06
N THR A 126 1.56 0.64 17.99
CA THR A 126 2.12 -0.40 18.86
C THR A 126 1.08 -0.77 19.91
N VAL A 127 0.62 -2.02 19.88
CA VAL A 127 -0.41 -2.55 20.78
C VAL A 127 0.21 -3.09 22.05
N ASP A 128 1.33 -3.82 21.90
CA ASP A 128 2.09 -4.37 23.02
C ASP A 128 3.59 -4.31 22.73
N TYR A 129 4.40 -4.07 23.77
CA TYR A 129 5.84 -3.96 23.64
C TYR A 129 6.53 -4.44 24.92
N LEU A 130 7.33 -5.50 24.78
CA LEU A 130 8.12 -6.06 25.86
C LEU A 130 9.61 -5.92 25.54
N PRO A 131 10.36 -5.07 26.27
CA PRO A 131 11.80 -4.91 26.07
C PRO A 131 12.57 -6.18 26.50
N GLY A 132 13.75 -6.37 25.92
CA GLY A 132 14.74 -7.34 26.40
C GLY A 132 15.32 -6.95 27.75
N ASP A 133 15.83 -7.94 28.50
CA ASP A 133 16.42 -7.70 29.84
C ASP A 133 17.76 -6.96 29.76
N GLU A 134 18.53 -7.21 28.69
CA GLU A 134 19.83 -6.58 28.44
C GLU A 134 19.81 -5.66 27.20
N ALA A 135 19.24 -6.13 26.09
CA ALA A 135 19.09 -5.36 24.86
C ALA A 135 17.94 -5.91 23.99
N GLY A 136 17.50 -5.12 23.01
CA GLY A 136 16.49 -5.54 22.04
C GLY A 136 15.07 -5.66 22.60
N ILE A 137 14.25 -6.51 21.96
CA ILE A 137 12.85 -6.76 22.34
C ILE A 137 12.59 -8.24 22.54
N LYS A 138 11.79 -8.59 23.55
CA LYS A 138 11.28 -9.94 23.82
C LYS A 138 9.99 -10.23 23.07
N SER A 139 9.17 -9.23 22.83
CA SER A 139 7.97 -9.33 22.00
C SER A 139 7.51 -7.92 21.62
N VAL A 140 6.96 -7.78 20.43
CA VAL A 140 6.21 -6.57 20.06
C VAL A 140 5.02 -6.97 19.20
N THR A 141 3.88 -6.36 19.49
CA THR A 141 2.66 -6.47 18.69
C THR A 141 2.29 -5.10 18.15
N CYS A 142 2.11 -5.00 16.84
CA CYS A 142 1.78 -3.77 16.13
C CYS A 142 0.54 -3.98 15.28
N SER A 143 -0.39 -3.04 15.31
CA SER A 143 -1.47 -2.96 14.34
C SER A 143 -1.09 -1.95 13.28
N SER A 144 -1.16 -2.31 12.00
CA SER A 144 -1.08 -1.36 10.89
C SER A 144 -2.45 -1.19 10.24
N LYS A 145 -2.85 0.07 10.05
CA LYS A 145 -3.98 0.43 9.18
C LYS A 145 -3.42 0.64 7.79
N GLY A 146 -3.47 -0.42 6.99
CA GLY A 146 -2.93 -0.46 5.64
C GLY A 146 -2.67 -1.89 5.20
N ILE A 147 -2.61 -2.10 3.88
CA ILE A 147 -2.41 -3.42 3.30
C ILE A 147 -0.95 -3.82 3.50
N MET A 148 -0.69 -4.67 4.49
CA MET A 148 0.64 -5.20 4.72
C MET A 148 0.73 -6.58 4.05
N LEU A 149 1.44 -6.63 2.92
CA LEU A 149 1.87 -7.91 2.33
C LEU A 149 2.82 -8.59 3.32
N MET A 150 2.30 -9.58 4.04
CA MET A 150 3.12 -10.44 4.88
C MET A 150 3.48 -11.67 4.05
N VAL A 151 4.67 -11.66 3.46
CA VAL A 151 5.32 -12.92 3.06
C VAL A 151 5.92 -13.50 4.33
N ILE A 152 5.25 -14.50 4.91
CA ILE A 152 5.75 -15.29 6.03
C ILE A 152 6.73 -16.34 5.49
#